data_AF-A0A0G1PKI7-F1
#
_entry.id   AF-A0A0G1PKI7-F1
#
_cell.length_a   1.000
_cell.length_b   1.000
_cell.length_c   1.000
_cell.angle_alpha   90.00
_cell.angle_beta   90.00
_cell.angle_gamma   90.00
#
_symmetry.space_group_name_H-M   'P 1'
#
loop_
_entity.id
_entity.type
_entity.pdbx_description
1 polymer ?
#
loop_
_entity_poly.entity_id
_entity_poly.type
_entity_poly.pdbx_seq_one_letter_code
_entity_poly.pdbx_strand_id
1 'polypeptide(L)'
;MVLKKMVGLALVVALMVFYISSVKRSQKPNLSVAVEATETSPTRLEEATNSDGSLKLVGERNVTGERVSYAFKILDSQQNSSLLLFDVVADSGQAFAIPFNSWSADNKHLYYTKERSERERLLRFQDGWKSV
;
A
#
# COMPACT_ATOMS: atom_id res chain seq x y z
N MET A 1 25.82 15.29 -63.15
CA MET A 1 24.58 15.07 -62.37
C MET A 1 24.89 14.72 -60.89
N VAL A 2 25.94 15.29 -60.27
CA VAL A 2 26.42 14.90 -58.92
C VAL A 2 26.26 16.03 -57.88
N LEU A 3 26.27 17.29 -58.33
CA LEU A 3 26.27 18.47 -57.45
C LEU A 3 24.96 18.64 -56.64
N LYS A 4 23.80 18.27 -57.20
CA LYS A 4 22.49 18.38 -56.51
C LYS A 4 22.36 17.41 -55.32
N LYS A 5 23.06 16.27 -55.32
CA LYS A 5 22.98 15.27 -54.25
C LYS A 5 23.76 15.68 -53.00
N MET A 6 24.86 16.41 -53.17
CA MET A 6 25.70 16.85 -52.04
C MET A 6 25.07 17.99 -51.23
N VAL A 7 24.31 18.88 -51.89
CA VAL A 7 23.59 19.97 -51.20
C VAL A 7 22.46 19.43 -50.32
N GLY A 8 21.72 18.41 -50.79
CA GLY A 8 20.67 17.77 -50.00
C GLY A 8 21.19 17.09 -48.74
N LEU A 9 22.35 16.41 -48.82
CA LEU A 9 22.96 15.74 -47.67
C LEU A 9 23.44 16.74 -46.61
N ALA A 10 24.05 17.86 -47.02
CA ALA A 10 24.52 18.89 -46.10
C ALA A 10 23.36 19.55 -45.32
N LEU A 11 22.22 19.77 -45.97
CA LEU A 11 21.04 20.36 -45.35
C LEU A 11 20.44 19.44 -44.27
N VAL A 12 20.37 18.13 -44.54
CA VAL A 12 19.84 17.14 -43.60
C VAL A 12 20.72 17.04 -42.35
N VAL A 13 22.05 17.06 -42.52
CA VAL A 13 22.99 17.05 -41.39
C VAL A 13 22.84 18.32 -40.55
N ALA A 14 22.70 19.49 -41.17
CA ALA A 14 22.50 20.75 -40.45
C ALA A 14 21.20 20.77 -39.63
N LEU A 15 20.10 20.25 -40.19
CA LEU A 15 18.81 20.15 -39.49
C LEU A 15 18.88 19.16 -38.31
N MET A 16 19.57 18.04 -38.46
CA MET A 16 19.76 17.06 -37.38
C MET A 16 20.59 17.62 -36.23
N VAL A 17 21.66 18.35 -36.52
CA VAL A 17 22.48 19.01 -35.48
C VAL A 17 21.65 20.07 -34.74
N PHE A 18 20.89 20.89 -35.47
CA PHE A 18 20.03 21.91 -34.86
C PHE A 18 18.96 21.30 -33.95
N TYR A 19 18.35 20.18 -34.36
CA TYR A 19 17.38 19.44 -33.54
C TYR A 19 18.02 18.87 -32.26
N ILE A 20 19.21 18.26 -32.34
CA ILE A 20 19.89 17.72 -31.16
C ILE A 20 20.30 18.85 -30.20
N SER A 21 20.74 19.99 -30.72
CA SER A 21 21.10 21.16 -29.92
C SER A 21 19.90 21.81 -29.23
N SER A 22 18.72 21.81 -29.85
CA SER A 22 17.50 22.36 -29.23
C SER A 22 16.97 21.47 -28.11
N VAL A 23 17.02 20.14 -28.28
CA VAL A 23 16.59 19.18 -27.25
C VAL A 23 17.44 19.31 -25.97
N LYS A 24 18.76 19.50 -26.09
CA LYS A 24 19.65 19.64 -24.93
C LYS A 24 19.44 20.92 -24.11
N ARG A 25 18.78 21.95 -24.64
CA ARG A 25 18.56 23.22 -23.92
C ARG A 25 17.29 23.26 -23.06
N SER A 26 16.38 22.28 -23.17
CA SER A 26 15.10 22.30 -22.43
C SER A 26 15.07 21.49 -21.13
N GLN A 27 16.16 20.83 -20.76
CA GLN A 27 16.25 20.23 -19.42
C GLN A 27 16.63 21.31 -18.40
N LYS A 28 15.60 22.06 -17.95
CA LYS A 28 15.68 22.73 -16.65
C LYS A 28 15.95 21.64 -15.60
N PRO A 29 16.90 21.81 -14.68
CA PRO A 29 17.04 20.91 -13.54
C PRO A 29 15.76 21.06 -12.71
N ASN A 30 14.87 20.09 -12.84
CA ASN A 30 13.73 19.97 -11.94
C ASN A 30 14.35 19.50 -10.62
N LEU A 31 14.59 20.45 -9.71
CA LEU A 31 14.87 20.16 -8.30
C LEU A 31 13.60 19.53 -7.74
N SER A 32 13.38 18.26 -8.05
CA SER A 32 12.44 17.42 -7.35
C SER A 32 13.05 17.25 -5.96
N VAL A 33 12.59 18.06 -5.02
CA VAL A 33 12.74 17.78 -3.60
C VAL A 33 12.10 16.42 -3.40
N ALA A 34 12.93 15.38 -3.41
CA ALA A 34 12.55 14.08 -2.89
C ALA A 34 12.31 14.31 -1.40
N VAL A 35 11.06 14.61 -1.06
CA VAL A 35 10.57 14.36 0.27
C VAL A 35 10.69 12.84 0.39
N GLU A 36 11.76 12.38 1.01
CA GLU A 36 11.86 11.03 1.53
C GLU A 36 10.73 10.89 2.56
N ALA A 37 9.54 10.57 2.06
CA ALA A 37 8.56 9.89 2.88
C ALA A 37 9.27 8.62 3.30
N THR A 38 9.68 8.57 4.57
CA THR A 38 10.22 7.37 5.18
C THR A 38 9.18 6.27 4.98
N GLU A 39 9.38 5.43 3.96
CA GLU A 39 8.59 4.25 3.72
C GLU A 39 8.91 3.28 4.86
N THR A 40 8.20 3.43 5.98
CA THR A 40 8.21 2.45 7.05
C THR A 40 7.56 1.19 6.51
N SER A 41 8.38 0.16 6.25
CA SER A 41 7.89 -1.16 5.84
C SER A 41 6.75 -1.62 6.75
N PRO A 42 5.65 -2.17 6.18
CA PRO A 42 4.51 -2.59 6.97
C PRO A 42 4.94 -3.62 8.03
N THR A 43 4.54 -3.37 9.27
CA THR A 43 4.75 -4.29 10.39
C THR A 43 3.70 -5.39 10.31
N ARG A 44 4.14 -6.64 10.16
CA ARG A 44 3.23 -7.80 10.14
C ARG A 44 2.65 -8.02 11.54
N LEU A 45 1.33 -8.20 11.63
CA LEU A 45 0.63 -8.58 12.84
C LEU A 45 0.70 -10.10 13.06
N GLU A 46 0.23 -10.56 14.22
CA GLU A 46 -0.02 -11.99 14.46
C GLU A 46 -0.94 -12.58 13.38
N GLU A 47 -0.81 -13.87 13.13
CA GLU A 47 -1.52 -14.57 12.05
C GLU A 47 -2.32 -15.72 12.62
N ALA A 48 -3.45 -16.03 11.98
CA ALA A 48 -4.29 -17.16 12.36
C ALA A 48 -4.54 -18.07 11.17
N THR A 49 -4.29 -19.36 11.35
CA THR A 49 -4.61 -20.38 10.34
C THR A 49 -5.97 -21.00 10.66
N ASN A 50 -6.74 -21.31 9.63
CA ASN A 50 -8.01 -22.00 9.80
C ASN A 50 -7.80 -23.47 10.22
N SER A 51 -8.89 -24.15 10.60
CA SER A 51 -8.83 -25.49 11.21
C SER A 51 -8.21 -26.58 10.32
N ASP A 52 -8.35 -26.45 9.00
CA ASP A 52 -7.84 -27.40 8.01
C ASP A 52 -6.44 -27.04 7.47
N GLY A 53 -5.88 -25.89 7.85
CA GLY A 53 -4.55 -25.45 7.44
C GLY A 53 -4.47 -24.82 6.04
N SER A 54 -5.56 -24.75 5.28
CA SER A 54 -5.55 -24.26 3.90
C SER A 54 -5.48 -22.73 3.78
N LEU A 55 -6.10 -22.02 4.73
CA LEU A 55 -6.24 -20.57 4.71
C LEU A 55 -5.55 -19.92 5.90
N LYS A 56 -4.87 -18.80 5.64
CA LYS A 56 -4.18 -18.01 6.67
C LYS A 56 -4.67 -16.57 6.66
N LEU A 57 -5.18 -16.09 7.78
CA LEU A 57 -5.48 -14.68 8.01
C LEU A 57 -4.20 -13.97 8.44
N VAL A 58 -3.85 -12.92 7.70
CA VAL A 58 -2.67 -12.09 7.93
C VAL A 58 -3.07 -10.63 8.03
N GLY A 59 -2.54 -9.95 9.03
CA GLY A 59 -2.70 -8.51 9.23
C GLY A 59 -1.39 -7.78 8.96
N GLU A 60 -1.47 -6.63 8.31
CA GLU A 60 -0.35 -5.73 8.08
C GLU A 60 -0.69 -4.38 8.68
N ARG A 61 0.20 -3.83 9.51
CA ARG A 61 0.12 -2.49 10.07
C ARG A 61 1.10 -1.59 9.35
N ASN A 62 0.60 -0.58 8.65
CA ASN A 62 1.43 0.43 8.03
C ASN A 62 1.35 1.73 8.86
N VAL A 63 2.49 2.37 9.08
CA VAL A 63 2.56 3.66 9.76
C VAL A 63 3.11 4.65 8.75
N THR A 64 2.41 5.75 8.52
CA THR A 64 2.83 6.80 7.59
C THR A 64 2.64 8.15 8.27
N GLY A 65 3.73 8.71 8.79
CA GLY A 65 3.68 9.88 9.66
C GLY A 65 2.87 9.60 10.93
N GLU A 66 1.81 10.38 11.17
CA GLU A 66 0.90 10.20 12.31
C GLU A 66 -0.26 9.23 12.04
N ARG A 67 -0.40 8.74 10.80
CA ARG A 67 -1.49 7.83 10.41
C ARG A 67 -1.03 6.39 10.54
N VAL A 68 -1.89 5.57 11.13
CA VAL A 68 -1.71 4.11 11.17
C VAL A 68 -2.83 3.50 10.34
N SER A 69 -2.50 2.66 9.36
CA SER A 69 -3.46 1.85 8.63
C SER A 69 -3.22 0.37 8.85
N TYR A 70 -4.28 -0.40 8.68
CA TYR A 70 -4.29 -1.84 8.89
C TYR A 70 -4.95 -2.52 7.70
N ALA A 71 -4.25 -3.46 7.06
CA ALA A 71 -4.77 -4.27 5.97
C ALA A 71 -4.86 -5.74 6.42
N PHE A 72 -6.03 -6.35 6.23
CA PHE A 72 -6.27 -7.76 6.57
C PHE A 72 -6.51 -8.57 5.31
N LYS A 73 -5.78 -9.67 5.15
CA LYS A 73 -5.78 -10.51 3.95
C LYS A 73 -5.89 -11.98 4.32
N ILE A 74 -6.55 -12.76 3.48
CA ILE A 74 -6.50 -14.22 3.51
C ILE A 74 -5.46 -14.67 2.47
N LEU A 75 -4.55 -15.54 2.88
CA LEU A 75 -3.65 -16.26 2.00
C LEU A 75 -4.15 -17.68 1.82
N ASP A 76 -4.34 -18.11 0.58
CA ASP A 76 -4.60 -19.50 0.23
C ASP A 76 -3.27 -20.16 -0.15
N SER A 77 -2.83 -21.10 0.69
CA SER A 77 -1.54 -21.77 0.53
C SER A 77 -1.57 -22.79 -0.62
N GLN A 78 -2.75 -23.31 -0.99
CA GLN A 78 -2.91 -24.31 -2.04
C GLN A 78 -2.92 -23.65 -3.41
N GLN A 79 -3.57 -22.50 -3.52
CA GLN A 79 -3.71 -21.75 -4.78
C GLN A 79 -2.62 -20.69 -4.98
N ASN A 80 -1.76 -20.47 -3.97
CA ASN A 80 -0.78 -19.38 -3.94
C ASN A 80 -1.42 -18.03 -4.30
N SER A 81 -2.59 -17.77 -3.70
CA SER A 81 -3.39 -16.58 -3.96
C SER A 81 -3.60 -15.79 -2.67
N SER A 82 -3.90 -14.51 -2.81
CA SER A 82 -4.25 -13.66 -1.67
C SER A 82 -5.54 -12.89 -1.95
N LEU A 83 -6.37 -12.74 -0.93
CA LEU A 83 -7.61 -11.97 -0.95
C LEU A 83 -7.54 -10.89 0.12
N LEU A 84 -7.61 -9.62 -0.28
CA LEU A 84 -7.80 -8.52 0.66
C LEU A 84 -9.23 -8.54 1.19
N LEU A 85 -9.39 -8.60 2.51
CA LEU A 85 -10.69 -8.52 3.16
C LEU A 85 -11.11 -7.08 3.38
N PHE A 86 -10.23 -6.31 4.03
CA PHE A 86 -10.44 -4.89 4.26
C PHE A 86 -9.13 -4.18 4.57
N ASP A 87 -9.14 -2.86 4.37
CA ASP A 87 -8.11 -1.92 4.76
C ASP A 87 -8.79 -0.78 5.54
N VAL A 88 -8.21 -0.38 6.66
CA VAL A 88 -8.78 0.63 7.55
C VAL A 88 -7.68 1.53 8.12
N VAL A 89 -7.93 2.84 8.08
CA VAL A 89 -7.12 3.81 8.82
C VAL A 89 -7.61 3.86 10.26
N ALA A 90 -6.72 3.63 11.21
CA ALA A 90 -7.02 3.69 12.63
C ALA A 90 -7.01 5.14 13.12
N ASP A 91 -8.03 5.49 13.90
CA ASP A 91 -8.05 6.72 14.68
C ASP A 91 -6.95 6.70 15.75
N SER A 92 -6.60 7.87 16.28
CA SER A 92 -5.60 7.98 17.34
C SER A 92 -5.95 7.09 18.55
N GLY A 93 -5.02 6.22 18.93
CA GLY A 93 -5.20 5.27 20.02
C GLY A 93 -6.06 4.04 19.69
N GLN A 94 -6.52 3.88 18.44
CA GLN A 94 -7.17 2.65 18.01
C GLN A 94 -6.13 1.64 17.51
N ALA A 95 -6.29 0.39 17.90
CA ALA A 95 -5.46 -0.73 17.47
C ALA A 95 -6.35 -1.88 16.98
N PHE A 96 -5.82 -2.64 16.02
CA PHE A 96 -6.45 -3.86 15.56
C PHE A 96 -5.49 -5.03 15.75
N ALA A 97 -6.03 -6.20 16.10
CA ALA A 97 -5.26 -7.42 16.23
C ALA A 97 -6.06 -8.66 15.77
N ILE A 98 -5.32 -9.73 15.50
CA ILE A 98 -5.84 -11.04 15.08
C ILE A 98 -5.80 -11.96 16.31
N PRO A 99 -6.94 -12.28 16.94
CA PRO A 99 -6.95 -13.21 18.07
C PRO A 99 -6.66 -14.65 17.62
N PHE A 100 -6.24 -15.52 18.53
CA PHE A 100 -5.95 -16.93 18.21
C PHE A 100 -7.16 -17.70 17.64
N ASN A 101 -8.38 -17.31 18.03
CA ASN A 101 -9.65 -17.88 17.58
C ASN A 101 -10.31 -17.05 16.45
N SER A 102 -9.49 -16.47 15.57
CA SER A 102 -9.98 -15.64 14.46
C SER A 102 -10.86 -16.38 13.46
N TRP A 103 -10.84 -17.72 13.43
CA TRP A 103 -11.64 -18.52 12.51
C TRP A 103 -12.83 -19.16 13.23
N SER A 104 -14.01 -19.07 12.63
CA SER A 104 -15.14 -19.90 13.05
C SER A 104 -14.88 -21.38 12.76
N ALA A 105 -15.53 -22.27 13.51
CA ALA A 105 -15.39 -23.72 13.33
C ALA A 105 -15.78 -24.21 11.92
N ASP A 106 -16.66 -23.48 11.23
CA ASP A 106 -17.09 -23.77 9.86
C ASP A 106 -16.25 -23.09 8.78
N ASN A 107 -15.19 -22.35 9.16
CA ASN A 107 -14.32 -21.56 8.28
C ASN A 107 -15.04 -20.49 7.44
N LYS A 108 -16.29 -20.13 7.78
CA LYS A 108 -17.08 -19.13 7.03
C LYS A 108 -17.01 -17.72 7.59
N HIS A 109 -16.61 -17.58 8.85
CA HIS A 109 -16.59 -16.31 9.56
C HIS A 109 -15.20 -16.04 10.12
N LEU A 110 -14.85 -14.76 10.14
CA LEU A 110 -13.60 -14.26 10.67
C LEU A 110 -13.85 -13.25 11.79
N TYR A 111 -13.01 -13.32 12.83
CA TYR A 111 -13.06 -12.45 13.98
C TYR A 111 -11.74 -11.69 14.09
N TYR A 112 -11.83 -10.40 14.41
CA TYR A 112 -10.69 -9.55 14.72
C TYR A 112 -11.03 -8.68 15.93
N THR A 113 -10.01 -8.22 16.66
CA THR A 113 -10.21 -7.28 17.75
C THR A 113 -9.97 -5.86 17.26
N LYS A 114 -10.84 -4.95 17.68
CA LYS A 114 -10.66 -3.51 17.57
C LYS A 114 -10.59 -2.96 18.98
N GLU A 115 -9.38 -2.63 19.43
CA GLU A 115 -9.16 -1.97 20.70
C GLU A 115 -9.15 -0.46 20.51
N ARG A 116 -9.84 0.25 21.39
CA ARG A 116 -9.75 1.71 21.47
C ARG A 116 -9.05 2.03 22.79
N SER A 117 -8.02 2.88 22.74
CA SER A 117 -7.24 3.24 23.92
C SER A 117 -8.15 3.66 25.07
N GLU A 118 -7.74 3.28 26.29
CA GLU A 118 -8.57 3.10 27.49
C GLU A 118 -9.45 4.28 27.95
N ARG A 119 -9.33 5.47 27.35
CA ARG A 119 -10.17 6.63 27.69
C ARG A 119 -11.66 6.41 27.44
N GLU A 120 -12.05 5.50 26.54
CA GLU A 120 -13.46 5.14 26.34
C GLU A 120 -13.93 3.92 27.13
N ARG A 121 -13.00 3.12 27.69
CA ARG A 121 -13.37 1.94 28.48
C ARG A 121 -14.15 2.35 29.73
N LEU A 122 -13.84 3.54 30.30
CA LEU A 122 -14.54 4.10 31.45
C LEU A 122 -15.92 4.71 31.13
N LEU A 123 -16.16 5.15 29.89
CA LEU A 123 -17.45 5.74 29.50
C LEU A 123 -18.46 4.67 29.04
N ARG A 124 -17.99 3.56 28.45
CA ARG A 124 -18.87 2.47 27.97
C ARG A 124 -19.42 1.54 29.07
N PHE A 125 -18.92 1.60 30.30
CA PHE A 125 -19.56 0.89 31.41
C PHE A 125 -20.82 1.59 31.94
N GLN A 126 -21.03 2.89 31.64
CA GLN A 126 -22.24 3.60 32.05
C GLN A 126 -23.39 3.50 31.04
N ASP A 127 -23.10 3.46 29.74
CA ASP A 127 -24.13 3.40 28.70
C ASP A 127 -24.10 2.05 27.99
N GLY A 128 -25.06 1.20 28.35
CA GLY A 128 -25.21 -0.17 27.88
C GLY A 128 -25.19 -0.31 26.36
N TRP A 129 -24.69 -1.47 25.91
CA TRP A 129 -24.55 -1.85 24.51
C TRP A 129 -25.89 -1.80 23.77
N LYS A 130 -25.96 -1.01 22.70
CA LYS A 130 -26.94 -1.18 21.61
C LYS A 130 -26.19 -1.60 20.34
N SER A 131 -26.51 -2.78 19.84
CA SER A 131 -26.18 -3.23 18.49
C SER A 131 -27.14 -2.58 17.49
N VAL A 132 -26.62 -2.09 16.36
CA VAL A 132 -27.37 -1.95 15.10
C VAL A 132 -26.89 -3.06 14.18
#